data_AF-A0A5P8WGP5-F1
#
_entry.id   AF-A0A5P8WGP5-F1
#
_cell.length_a   1.000
_cell.length_b   1.000
_cell.length_c   1.000
_cell.angle_alpha   90.00
_cell.angle_beta   90.00
_cell.angle_gamma   90.00
#
_symmetry.space_group_name_H-M   'P 1'
#
loop_
_entity.id
_entity.type
_entity.pdbx_description
1 polymer ?
#
loop_
_entity_poly.entity_id
_entity_poly.type
_entity_poly.pdbx_seq_one_letter_code
_entity_poly.pdbx_strand_id
1 'polypeptide(L)'
;MQKRRVSVLKNLKQLVQNVLGSEHGKIYLSSADVSDTDVKYVLSLAGEYRVNPFVIVNNYRHVAGNCYNYSGSNPKNLIAALDKAISKGGHHLLCCSAQKAKSKWGTQALEERFRRKFPHLRILRIDSESVADPSHPAMGCIAHLNEILTEYDLVIASPSLETGVSIDIEGHFDAVWGIFQGVQPVNSVRQMLARVRETVDRHIWVREWGMSVVGNGSTSIGGLLRSQHVATQANIALLSAADNADLSYIDQNFQPESLQTWGKRGSVINVEMRRYRESVLGGLVEDGYIIIDANDADNDESKAVIESVKAASEELYTAECEAIADSPTISDAELKKLQDTRAKTKTERHQQRKAELSRRYEIDVTPDLVEKDDDGWYPQLRMHYYLTLGREFLTNRDAKRAKAQLEAGQNSIWKPDFNKGQMLPSVLLLEELNLLQLLTPGVRLRGSDEKMQEFKALALKHRYVIKNYLNVSISEKLTPIAIAQKLLAKIDLKLN
;
A
#
# COMPACT_ATOMS: atom_id res chain seq x y z
N MET A 1 12.41 1.30 -7.75
CA MET A 1 12.59 -0.13 -7.40
C MET A 1 12.07 -1.09 -8.49
N GLN A 2 10.76 -1.15 -8.80
CA GLN A 2 10.19 -2.19 -9.70
C GLN A 2 10.89 -2.31 -11.07
N LYS A 3 11.12 -1.19 -11.79
CA LYS A 3 11.80 -1.19 -13.10
C LYS A 3 13.24 -1.72 -13.09
N ARG A 4 13.89 -1.76 -11.92
CA ARG A 4 15.29 -2.20 -11.76
C ARG A 4 15.42 -3.44 -10.87
N ARG A 5 14.31 -4.11 -10.51
CA ARG A 5 14.34 -5.15 -9.47
C ARG A 5 15.27 -6.31 -9.83
N VAL A 6 15.24 -6.77 -11.08
CA VAL A 6 16.15 -7.83 -11.55
C VAL A 6 17.62 -7.43 -11.37
N SER A 7 17.99 -6.21 -11.81
CA SER A 7 19.34 -5.68 -11.62
C SER A 7 19.72 -5.52 -10.15
N VAL A 8 18.84 -4.98 -9.31
CA VAL A 8 19.07 -4.83 -7.86
C VAL A 8 19.31 -6.18 -7.20
N LEU A 9 18.47 -7.17 -7.52
CA LEU A 9 18.59 -8.52 -6.99
C LEU A 9 19.88 -9.22 -7.46
N LYS A 10 20.23 -9.10 -8.76
CA LYS A 10 21.52 -9.59 -9.30
C LYS A 10 22.70 -8.97 -8.54
N ASN A 11 22.71 -7.65 -8.40
CA ASN A 11 23.77 -6.93 -7.73
C ASN A 11 23.87 -7.27 -6.23
N LEU A 12 22.74 -7.45 -5.55
CA LEU A 12 22.74 -7.87 -4.14
C LEU A 12 23.38 -9.25 -3.98
N LYS A 13 23.00 -10.23 -4.81
CA LYS A 13 23.61 -11.57 -4.78
C LYS A 13 25.11 -11.51 -5.06
N GLN A 14 25.52 -10.77 -6.09
CA GLN A 14 26.94 -10.58 -6.42
C GLN A 14 27.70 -9.91 -5.27
N LEU A 15 27.13 -8.90 -4.64
CA LEU A 15 27.75 -8.21 -3.51
C LEU A 15 27.96 -9.16 -2.33
N VAL A 16 26.95 -9.95 -1.97
CA VAL A 16 27.06 -10.96 -0.92
C VAL A 16 28.18 -11.95 -1.22
N GLN A 17 28.24 -12.47 -2.45
CA GLN A 17 29.26 -13.43 -2.86
C GLN A 17 30.66 -12.82 -2.90
N ASN A 18 30.81 -11.59 -3.40
CA ASN A 18 32.09 -10.89 -3.43
C ASN A 18 32.65 -10.65 -2.02
N VAL A 19 31.77 -10.23 -1.09
CA VAL A 19 32.16 -10.01 0.30
C VAL A 19 32.56 -11.35 0.93
N LEU A 20 31.75 -12.39 0.81
CA LEU A 20 32.06 -13.69 1.44
C LEU A 20 33.23 -14.44 0.79
N GLY A 21 33.55 -14.16 -0.47
CA GLY A 21 34.71 -14.70 -1.17
C GLY A 21 36.03 -13.99 -0.84
N SER A 22 35.99 -12.86 -0.15
CA SER A 22 37.18 -12.11 0.26
C SER A 22 37.74 -12.63 1.58
N GLU A 23 39.07 -12.70 1.71
CA GLU A 23 39.76 -13.25 2.89
C GLU A 23 39.30 -12.66 4.24
N HIS A 24 38.93 -11.38 4.25
CA HIS A 24 38.49 -10.66 5.45
C HIS A 24 37.06 -10.12 5.36
N GLY A 25 36.29 -10.52 4.34
CA GLY A 25 34.95 -9.99 4.13
C GLY A 25 33.96 -10.50 5.17
N LYS A 26 33.10 -9.60 5.66
CA LYS A 26 32.09 -9.89 6.68
C LYS A 26 30.77 -9.24 6.32
N ILE A 27 29.67 -9.92 6.65
CA ILE A 27 28.31 -9.40 6.52
C ILE A 27 27.71 -9.34 7.91
N TYR A 28 27.22 -8.16 8.29
CA TYR A 28 26.53 -7.93 9.54
C TYR A 28 25.04 -7.72 9.27
N LEU A 29 24.20 -8.53 9.91
CA LEU A 29 22.74 -8.39 9.87
C LEU A 29 22.27 -7.89 11.23
N SER A 30 21.69 -6.69 11.26
CA SER A 30 21.17 -6.08 12.49
C SER A 30 19.79 -5.50 12.24
N SER A 31 18.83 -5.86 13.08
CA SER A 31 17.45 -5.38 13.12
C SER A 31 16.87 -5.73 14.49
N ALA A 32 15.88 -4.98 14.96
CA ALA A 32 15.09 -5.38 16.13
C ALA A 32 14.38 -6.73 15.91
N ASP A 33 14.05 -7.03 14.65
CA ASP A 33 13.24 -8.18 14.26
C ASP A 33 13.98 -9.10 13.27
N VAL A 34 15.30 -9.31 13.42
CA VAL A 34 16.01 -10.28 12.55
C VAL A 34 15.39 -11.66 12.73
N SER A 35 14.71 -12.13 11.70
CA SER A 35 14.08 -13.44 11.71
C SER A 35 14.97 -14.50 11.07
N ASP A 36 14.67 -15.76 11.38
CA ASP A 36 15.16 -16.94 10.65
C ASP A 36 15.07 -16.79 9.13
N THR A 37 14.02 -16.12 8.64
CA THR A 37 13.83 -15.87 7.21
C THR A 37 14.91 -14.97 6.62
N ASP A 38 15.34 -13.97 7.38
CA ASP A 38 16.32 -12.97 6.93
C ASP A 38 17.72 -13.59 6.88
N VAL A 39 18.08 -14.33 7.93
CA VAL A 39 19.35 -15.08 7.98
C VAL A 39 19.39 -16.12 6.86
N LYS A 40 18.33 -16.93 6.72
CA LYS A 40 18.25 -17.96 5.66
C LYS A 40 18.29 -17.35 4.26
N TYR A 41 17.71 -16.16 4.06
CA TYR A 41 17.80 -15.48 2.77
C TYR A 41 19.23 -15.07 2.45
N VAL A 42 19.93 -14.39 3.37
CA VAL A 42 21.31 -13.95 3.12
C VAL A 42 22.25 -15.15 2.91
N LEU A 43 22.09 -16.21 3.72
CA LEU A 43 22.84 -17.46 3.52
C LEU A 43 22.55 -18.09 2.15
N SER A 44 21.30 -18.08 1.69
CA SER A 44 20.96 -18.61 0.36
C SER A 44 21.57 -17.81 -0.80
N LEU A 45 21.91 -16.53 -0.60
CA LEU A 45 22.63 -15.73 -1.60
C LEU A 45 24.13 -16.04 -1.64
N ALA A 46 24.69 -16.67 -0.61
CA ALA A 46 26.12 -16.98 -0.52
C ALA A 46 26.60 -17.98 -1.58
N GLY A 47 25.71 -18.74 -2.23
CA GLY A 47 26.09 -19.71 -3.25
C GLY A 47 26.91 -20.86 -2.66
N GLU A 48 28.14 -21.05 -3.15
CA GLU A 48 29.02 -22.15 -2.73
C GLU A 48 29.71 -21.88 -1.39
N TYR A 49 29.74 -20.62 -0.94
CA TYR A 49 30.37 -20.24 0.32
C TYR A 49 29.57 -20.76 1.51
N ARG A 50 30.19 -21.67 2.28
CA ARG A 50 29.61 -22.19 3.52
C ARG A 50 29.94 -21.26 4.67
N VAL A 51 28.94 -20.51 5.10
CA VAL A 51 29.05 -19.58 6.23
C VAL A 51 28.27 -20.14 7.41
N ASN A 52 28.94 -20.28 8.56
CA ASN A 52 28.27 -20.50 9.83
C ASN A 52 27.98 -19.14 10.47
N PRO A 53 26.71 -18.71 10.57
CA PRO A 53 26.38 -17.42 11.14
C PRO A 53 26.70 -17.40 12.64
N PHE A 54 27.38 -16.35 13.09
CA PHE A 54 27.50 -16.04 14.50
C PHE A 54 26.30 -15.19 14.93
N VAL A 55 25.49 -15.71 15.85
CA VAL A 55 24.25 -15.07 16.29
C VAL A 55 24.43 -14.49 17.69
N ILE A 56 24.21 -13.19 17.81
CA ILE A 56 24.09 -12.51 19.10
C ILE A 56 22.61 -12.26 19.35
N VAL A 57 22.08 -12.84 20.43
CA VAL A 57 20.68 -12.63 20.83
C VAL A 57 20.65 -11.61 21.97
N ASN A 58 20.03 -10.46 21.73
CA ASN A 58 19.71 -9.51 22.79
C ASN A 58 18.40 -9.94 23.45
N ASN A 59 18.48 -10.46 24.68
CA ASN A 59 17.31 -10.87 25.47
C ASN A 59 16.71 -9.74 26.30
N TYR A 60 17.18 -8.50 26.13
CA TYR A 60 16.61 -7.35 26.81
C TYR A 60 15.14 -7.19 26.45
N ARG A 61 14.28 -7.10 27.47
CA ARG A 61 12.86 -6.78 27.33
C ARG A 61 12.62 -5.41 27.94
N HIS A 62 12.23 -4.46 27.10
CA HIS A 62 11.80 -3.15 27.55
C HIS A 62 10.45 -3.28 28.26
N VAL A 63 10.25 -2.59 29.38
CA VAL A 63 8.92 -2.47 30.00
C VAL A 63 8.26 -1.25 29.37
N ALA A 64 7.42 -1.48 28.36
CA ALA A 64 6.98 -0.44 27.43
C ALA A 64 5.78 0.41 27.93
N GLY A 65 5.18 0.03 29.06
CA GLY A 65 4.06 0.76 29.68
C GLY A 65 2.69 0.26 29.20
N ASN A 66 1.66 1.09 29.37
CA ASN A 66 0.30 0.73 28.98
C ASN A 66 0.04 1.06 27.50
N CYS A 67 -0.81 0.26 26.87
CA CYS A 67 -1.35 0.53 25.56
C CYS A 67 -2.88 0.36 25.57
N TYR A 68 -3.58 1.47 25.44
CA TYR A 68 -5.03 1.55 25.42
C TYR A 68 -5.58 1.24 24.03
N ASN A 69 -6.30 0.13 23.89
CA ASN A 69 -6.92 -0.32 22.65
C ASN A 69 -8.36 0.21 22.54
N TYR A 70 -8.61 1.05 21.54
CA TYR A 70 -9.93 1.57 21.22
C TYR A 70 -10.61 0.68 20.18
N SER A 71 -11.83 0.24 20.51
CA SER A 71 -12.61 -0.65 19.65
C SER A 71 -13.46 0.13 18.61
N GLY A 72 -14.32 -0.58 17.87
CA GLY A 72 -15.25 0.01 16.90
C GLY A 72 -14.76 0.01 15.45
N SER A 73 -15.66 0.43 14.55
CA SER A 73 -15.45 0.39 13.09
C SER A 73 -14.58 1.52 12.55
N ASN A 74 -14.29 2.53 13.36
CA ASN A 74 -13.48 3.70 13.02
C ASN A 74 -12.88 4.30 14.32
N PRO A 75 -11.84 5.15 14.23
CA PRO A 75 -11.09 5.66 15.39
C PRO A 75 -11.77 6.83 16.13
N LYS A 76 -13.09 7.04 16.01
CA LYS A 76 -13.80 8.17 16.64
C LYS A 76 -13.56 8.27 18.16
N ASN A 77 -13.58 7.14 18.88
CA ASN A 77 -13.42 7.11 20.33
C ASN A 77 -11.99 7.48 20.74
N LEU A 78 -11.00 7.07 19.96
CA LEU A 78 -9.60 7.46 20.14
C LEU A 78 -9.42 8.96 19.94
N ILE A 79 -9.99 9.53 18.88
CA ILE A 79 -9.90 10.97 18.62
C ILE A 79 -10.67 11.78 19.68
N ALA A 80 -11.81 11.29 20.17
CA ALA A 80 -12.51 11.92 21.29
C ALA A 80 -11.66 11.93 22.58
N ALA A 81 -10.94 10.84 22.86
CA ALA A 81 -10.01 10.78 23.98
C ALA A 81 -8.82 11.73 23.78
N LEU A 82 -8.27 11.82 22.57
CA LEU A 82 -7.19 12.77 22.24
C LEU A 82 -7.67 14.22 22.37
N ASP A 83 -8.89 14.56 21.96
CA ASP A 83 -9.44 15.90 22.18
C ASP A 83 -9.47 16.26 23.68
N LYS A 84 -9.84 15.31 24.54
CA LYS A 84 -9.85 15.49 26.00
C LYS A 84 -8.44 15.62 26.57
N ALA A 85 -7.48 14.85 26.04
CA ALA A 85 -6.08 14.95 26.43
C ALA A 85 -5.52 16.33 26.09
N ILE A 86 -5.66 16.78 24.83
CA ILE A 86 -5.24 18.11 24.38
C ILE A 86 -5.90 19.22 25.21
N SER A 87 -7.19 19.10 25.53
CA SER A 87 -7.91 20.10 26.34
C SER A 87 -7.38 20.22 27.77
N LYS A 88 -6.69 19.19 28.29
CA LYS A 88 -6.03 19.24 29.60
C LYS A 88 -4.59 19.79 29.52
N GLY A 89 -4.09 20.03 28.31
CA GLY A 89 -2.69 20.37 28.04
C GLY A 89 -1.82 19.13 27.82
N GLY A 90 -0.52 19.37 27.64
CA GLY A 90 0.47 18.33 27.31
C GLY A 90 0.84 18.31 25.82
N HIS A 91 1.81 17.45 25.48
CA HIS A 91 2.30 17.28 24.12
C HIS A 91 2.07 15.85 23.64
N HIS A 92 1.66 15.70 22.38
CA HIS A 92 1.21 14.40 21.87
C HIS A 92 1.80 14.10 20.49
N LEU A 93 2.09 12.81 20.24
CA LEU A 93 2.44 12.29 18.93
C LEU A 93 1.28 11.44 18.40
N LEU A 94 0.74 11.77 17.22
CA LEU A 94 -0.32 11.03 16.54
C LEU A 94 0.19 10.36 15.26
N CYS A 95 0.33 9.04 15.31
CA CYS A 95 0.74 8.18 14.21
C CYS A 95 -0.46 7.76 13.34
N CYS A 96 -0.47 8.16 12.07
CA CYS A 96 -1.53 7.85 11.11
C CYS A 96 -1.02 6.93 10.00
N SER A 97 -1.83 5.96 9.56
CA SER A 97 -1.45 5.09 8.44
C SER A 97 -1.66 5.70 7.05
N ALA A 98 -2.23 6.90 6.95
CA ALA A 98 -2.59 7.56 5.69
C ALA A 98 -2.26 9.05 5.73
N GLN A 99 -2.04 9.67 4.57
CA GLN A 99 -1.72 11.11 4.47
C GLN A 99 -2.65 11.94 3.57
N LYS A 100 -3.33 11.31 2.60
CA LYS A 100 -4.08 12.03 1.54
C LYS A 100 -5.25 12.85 2.11
N ALA A 101 -5.56 13.99 1.47
CA ALA A 101 -6.70 14.85 1.80
C ALA A 101 -8.04 14.11 1.91
N LYS A 102 -8.34 13.23 0.95
CA LYS A 102 -9.53 12.35 0.94
C LYS A 102 -9.60 11.36 2.11
N SER A 103 -8.47 11.11 2.80
CA SER A 103 -8.42 10.18 3.91
C SER A 103 -8.85 10.89 5.20
N LYS A 104 -10.09 10.62 5.62
CA LYS A 104 -10.69 11.14 6.86
C LYS A 104 -9.77 11.04 8.08
N TRP A 105 -9.09 9.90 8.25
CA TRP A 105 -8.19 9.66 9.38
C TRP A 105 -6.71 9.74 8.98
N GLY A 106 -6.41 10.48 7.92
CA GLY A 106 -5.06 10.75 7.48
C GLY A 106 -4.47 12.02 8.11
N THR A 107 -3.17 12.20 7.95
CA THR A 107 -2.43 13.32 8.54
C THR A 107 -3.03 14.70 8.21
N GLN A 108 -3.35 14.96 6.93
CA GLN A 108 -3.86 16.26 6.50
C GLN A 108 -5.26 16.58 7.05
N ALA A 109 -6.20 15.63 6.97
CA ALA A 109 -7.57 15.85 7.48
C ALA A 109 -7.59 16.05 9.00
N LEU A 110 -6.74 15.32 9.74
CA LEU A 110 -6.63 15.46 11.18
C LEU A 110 -5.92 16.75 11.58
N GLU A 111 -4.85 17.15 10.87
CA GLU A 111 -4.21 18.46 11.04
C GLU A 111 -5.22 19.61 10.88
N GLU A 112 -5.99 19.60 9.80
CA GLU A 112 -7.01 20.62 9.53
C GLU A 112 -8.08 20.67 10.63
N ARG A 113 -8.58 19.49 11.04
CA ARG A 113 -9.55 19.39 12.14
C ARG A 113 -8.99 19.96 13.45
N PHE A 114 -7.77 19.58 13.83
CA PHE A 114 -7.18 20.03 15.09
C PHE A 114 -6.86 21.53 15.07
N ARG A 115 -6.44 22.09 13.92
CA ARG A 115 -6.29 23.55 13.75
C ARG A 115 -7.60 24.31 13.98
N ARG A 116 -8.71 23.81 13.43
CA ARG A 116 -10.05 24.41 13.63
C ARG A 116 -10.50 24.34 15.09
N LYS A 117 -10.30 23.19 15.74
CA LYS A 117 -10.77 22.95 17.11
C LYS A 117 -9.89 23.61 18.17
N PHE A 118 -8.58 23.64 17.95
CA PHE A 118 -7.58 24.20 18.87
C PHE A 118 -6.66 25.20 18.13
N PRO A 119 -7.14 26.42 17.81
CA PRO A 119 -6.36 27.39 17.01
C PRO A 119 -5.05 27.86 17.65
N HIS A 120 -4.90 27.65 18.95
CA HIS A 120 -3.69 28.00 19.71
C HIS A 120 -2.60 26.91 19.67
N LEU A 121 -2.93 25.70 19.19
CA LEU A 121 -2.05 24.55 19.23
C LEU A 121 -0.97 24.66 18.14
N ARG A 122 0.30 24.48 18.52
CA ARG A 122 1.40 24.35 17.56
C ARG A 122 1.41 22.93 17.01
N ILE A 123 0.97 22.78 15.76
CA ILE A 123 0.84 21.48 15.11
C ILE A 123 1.93 21.30 14.03
N LEU A 124 2.68 20.21 14.12
CA LEU A 124 3.62 19.78 13.09
C LEU A 124 3.13 18.52 12.38
N ARG A 125 2.86 18.61 11.07
CA ARG A 125 2.60 17.44 10.23
C ARG A 125 3.89 16.91 9.59
N ILE A 126 4.17 15.64 9.78
CA ILE A 126 5.31 14.91 9.18
C ILE A 126 4.79 13.78 8.30
N ASP A 127 4.75 14.01 6.99
CA ASP A 127 4.45 13.00 5.99
C ASP A 127 5.34 13.16 4.75
N SER A 128 5.18 12.27 3.76
CA SER A 128 6.06 12.27 2.59
C SER A 128 5.97 13.55 1.74
N GLU A 129 4.89 14.33 1.88
CA GLU A 129 4.74 15.61 1.21
C GLU A 129 5.31 16.74 2.06
N SER A 130 5.04 16.77 3.37
CA SER A 130 5.52 17.87 4.21
C SER A 130 7.03 17.90 4.39
N VAL A 131 7.70 16.74 4.48
CA VAL A 131 9.17 16.69 4.57
C VAL A 131 9.88 17.01 3.26
N ALA A 132 9.13 17.04 2.16
CA ALA A 132 9.63 17.32 0.82
C ALA A 132 9.14 18.68 0.29
N ASP A 133 8.42 19.48 1.09
CA ASP A 133 7.91 20.79 0.69
C ASP A 133 8.80 21.89 1.29
N PRO A 134 9.58 22.64 0.47
CA PRO A 134 10.47 23.70 0.96
C PRO A 134 9.79 24.80 1.78
N SER A 135 8.47 24.97 1.66
CA SER A 135 7.69 25.96 2.40
C SER A 135 7.14 25.44 3.73
N HIS A 136 7.26 24.14 4.00
CA HIS A 136 6.69 23.52 5.19
C HIS A 136 7.70 23.47 6.36
N PRO A 137 7.28 23.70 7.61
CA PRO A 137 8.15 23.56 8.79
C PRO A 137 8.79 22.17 8.99
N ALA A 138 8.33 21.15 8.27
CA ALA A 138 8.84 19.78 8.36
C ALA A 138 9.97 19.50 7.35
N MET A 139 10.26 20.46 6.44
CA MET A 139 11.32 20.32 5.46
C MET A 139 12.66 20.04 6.15
N GLY A 140 13.28 18.91 5.82
CA GLY A 140 14.57 18.54 6.41
C GLY A 140 14.54 18.21 7.90
N CYS A 141 13.37 18.12 8.54
CA CYS A 141 13.27 17.93 9.99
C CYS A 141 13.91 16.63 10.50
N ILE A 142 14.06 15.63 9.62
CA ILE A 142 14.66 14.33 9.93
C ILE A 142 16.08 14.44 10.52
N ALA A 143 16.86 15.44 10.11
CA ALA A 143 18.23 15.62 10.61
C ALA A 143 18.29 16.19 12.04
N HIS A 144 17.26 16.93 12.46
CA HIS A 144 17.17 17.63 13.75
C HIS A 144 15.87 17.28 14.47
N LEU A 145 15.43 16.03 14.34
CA LEU A 145 14.08 15.62 14.73
C LEU A 145 13.84 15.88 16.22
N ASN A 146 14.74 15.42 17.09
CA ASN A 146 14.58 15.58 18.53
C ASN A 146 14.47 17.04 18.98
N GLU A 147 15.18 17.96 18.32
CA GLU A 147 15.12 19.40 18.62
C GLU A 147 13.77 19.97 18.18
N ILE A 148 13.42 19.77 16.90
CA ILE A 148 12.23 20.37 16.28
C ILE A 148 10.96 19.90 16.96
N LEU A 149 10.85 18.61 17.29
CA LEU A 149 9.62 18.06 17.88
C LEU A 149 9.24 18.75 19.20
N THR A 150 10.23 19.20 20.00
CA THR A 150 9.97 19.88 21.28
C THR A 150 9.25 21.23 21.16
N GLU A 151 9.23 21.82 19.96
CA GLU A 151 8.59 23.10 19.71
C GLU A 151 7.08 23.00 19.44
N TYR A 152 6.52 21.79 19.42
CA TYR A 152 5.14 21.54 19.01
C TYR A 152 4.34 20.81 20.09
N ASP A 153 3.06 21.17 20.18
CA ASP A 153 2.12 20.58 21.13
C ASP A 153 1.49 19.29 20.57
N LEU A 154 1.33 19.22 19.24
CA LEU A 154 0.83 18.04 18.56
C LEU A 154 1.64 17.76 17.29
N VAL A 155 2.24 16.58 17.23
CA VAL A 155 2.95 16.09 16.06
C VAL A 155 2.10 15.03 15.39
N ILE A 156 1.79 15.18 14.10
CA ILE A 156 0.99 14.22 13.35
C ILE A 156 1.87 13.59 12.27
N ALA A 157 2.16 12.30 12.41
CA ALA A 157 3.13 11.61 11.56
C ALA A 157 2.50 10.49 10.72
N SER A 158 2.98 10.35 9.48
CA SER A 158 2.69 9.20 8.61
C SER A 158 3.83 8.16 8.65
N PRO A 159 3.71 7.01 7.95
CA PRO A 159 4.79 6.04 7.79
C PRO A 159 6.12 6.59 7.27
N SER A 160 6.17 7.81 6.75
CA SER A 160 7.44 8.47 6.38
C SER A 160 8.44 8.55 7.54
N LEU A 161 7.97 8.51 8.79
CA LEU A 161 8.80 8.47 10.00
C LEU A 161 9.21 7.05 10.42
N GLU A 162 8.76 6.00 9.71
CA GLU A 162 9.00 4.60 10.10
C GLU A 162 10.46 4.16 9.98
N THR A 163 11.32 4.84 9.23
CA THR A 163 12.67 4.33 8.95
C THR A 163 13.76 5.34 9.25
N GLY A 164 14.77 4.91 10.01
CA GLY A 164 16.03 5.62 10.18
C GLY A 164 16.04 6.74 11.21
N VAL A 165 14.99 6.89 12.03
CA VAL A 165 14.91 7.93 13.08
C VAL A 165 14.60 7.34 14.45
N SER A 166 15.18 7.91 15.50
CA SER A 166 14.85 7.62 16.90
C SER A 166 14.37 8.92 17.53
N ILE A 167 13.28 8.85 18.29
CA ILE A 167 12.77 9.99 19.06
C ILE A 167 13.22 9.76 20.50
N ASP A 168 14.35 10.35 20.85
CA ASP A 168 15.03 10.23 22.13
C ASP A 168 14.83 11.53 22.94
N ILE A 169 13.56 11.94 23.04
CA ILE A 169 13.14 13.11 23.81
C ILE A 169 12.55 12.60 25.13
N GLU A 170 12.99 13.17 26.25
CA GLU A 170 12.47 12.87 27.58
C GLU A 170 11.67 14.06 28.12
N GLY A 171 10.56 13.79 28.81
CA GLY A 171 9.75 14.78 29.51
C GLY A 171 8.94 15.72 28.61
N HIS A 172 8.77 15.39 27.32
CA HIS A 172 8.03 16.22 26.37
C HIS A 172 6.68 15.61 26.00
N PHE A 173 6.67 14.41 25.41
CA PHE A 173 5.43 13.75 24.99
C PHE A 173 4.75 13.08 26.17
N ASP A 174 3.50 13.44 26.44
CA ASP A 174 2.71 12.80 27.50
C ASP A 174 2.08 11.47 27.04
N ALA A 175 1.83 11.32 25.74
CA ALA A 175 1.23 10.12 25.16
C ALA A 175 1.49 9.98 23.66
N VAL A 176 1.50 8.73 23.19
CA VAL A 176 1.57 8.38 21.77
C VAL A 176 0.23 7.79 21.32
N TRP A 177 -0.30 8.30 20.22
CA TRP A 177 -1.59 7.95 19.66
C TRP A 177 -1.40 7.28 18.28
N GLY A 178 -2.23 6.30 17.94
CA GLY A 178 -2.05 5.52 16.71
C GLY A 178 -3.35 5.14 16.01
N ILE A 179 -3.46 5.44 14.71
CA ILE A 179 -4.58 5.04 13.85
C ILE A 179 -4.06 4.15 12.72
N PHE A 180 -4.39 2.86 12.78
CA PHE A 180 -3.88 1.85 11.86
C PHE A 180 -5.02 1.21 11.05
N GLN A 181 -5.17 1.67 9.80
CA GLN A 181 -6.30 1.29 8.93
C GLN A 181 -6.11 -0.03 8.15
N GLY A 182 -5.02 -0.78 8.40
CA GLY A 182 -4.76 -2.05 7.72
C GLY A 182 -4.05 -1.92 6.36
N VAL A 183 -3.37 -0.80 6.11
CA VAL A 183 -2.60 -0.58 4.86
C VAL A 183 -1.13 -0.97 4.97
N GLN A 184 -0.59 -0.97 6.19
CA GLN A 184 0.82 -1.27 6.49
C GLN A 184 0.93 -2.61 7.23
N PRO A 185 2.04 -3.37 7.06
CA PRO A 185 2.29 -4.60 7.81
C PRO A 185 2.29 -4.40 9.33
N VAL A 186 2.08 -5.47 10.09
CA VAL A 186 2.04 -5.42 11.56
C VAL A 186 3.34 -4.90 12.16
N ASN A 187 4.49 -5.33 11.64
CA ASN A 187 5.78 -4.86 12.14
C ASN A 187 5.99 -3.34 11.92
N SER A 188 5.49 -2.78 10.82
CA SER A 188 5.53 -1.32 10.61
C SER A 188 4.76 -0.57 11.70
N VAL A 189 3.58 -1.07 12.10
CA VAL A 189 2.77 -0.48 13.17
C VAL A 189 3.53 -0.46 14.49
N ARG A 190 4.08 -1.61 14.88
CA ARG A 190 4.87 -1.76 16.12
C ARG A 190 6.08 -0.83 16.12
N GLN A 191 6.82 -0.80 15.02
CA GLN A 191 7.99 0.05 14.87
C GLN A 191 7.63 1.54 14.91
N MET A 192 6.49 1.94 14.35
CA MET A 192 6.02 3.33 14.37
C MET A 192 5.67 3.78 15.79
N LEU A 193 5.01 2.94 16.59
CA LEU A 193 4.68 3.23 18.00
C LEU A 193 5.91 3.28 18.89
N ALA A 194 6.91 2.43 18.62
CA ALA A 194 8.14 2.32 19.39
C ALA A 194 9.20 3.40 19.05
N ARG A 195 8.89 4.37 18.17
CA ARG A 195 9.83 5.45 17.81
C ARG A 195 10.11 6.39 18.97
N VAL A 196 9.10 6.69 19.78
CA VAL A 196 9.27 7.40 21.05
C VAL A 196 9.80 6.40 22.06
N ARG A 197 11.05 6.61 22.49
CA ARG A 197 11.75 5.69 23.41
C ARG A 197 11.32 5.85 24.86
N GLU A 198 10.87 7.04 25.23
CA GLU A 198 10.35 7.31 26.56
C GLU A 198 9.13 6.44 26.88
N THR A 199 9.04 5.97 28.13
CA THR A 199 7.93 5.12 28.58
C THR A 199 6.72 5.98 28.95
N VAL A 200 5.85 6.21 27.96
CA VAL A 200 4.60 6.98 28.06
C VAL A 200 3.38 6.12 27.72
N ASP A 201 2.16 6.56 27.99
CA ASP A 201 0.99 5.76 27.60
C ASP A 201 0.78 5.79 26.08
N ARG A 202 0.43 4.63 25.53
CA ARG A 202 0.09 4.47 24.10
C ARG A 202 -1.42 4.32 23.96
N HIS A 203 -2.01 4.92 22.94
CA HIS A 203 -3.43 4.86 22.66
C HIS A 203 -3.64 4.51 21.19
N ILE A 204 -4.28 3.39 20.89
CA ILE A 204 -4.36 2.89 19.51
C ILE A 204 -5.76 2.50 19.10
N TRP A 205 -6.07 2.74 17.83
CA TRP A 205 -7.17 2.12 17.14
C TRP A 205 -6.60 1.36 15.94
N VAL A 206 -6.90 0.08 15.89
CA VAL A 206 -6.47 -0.81 14.81
C VAL A 206 -7.70 -1.37 14.13
N ARG A 207 -7.73 -1.33 12.80
CA ARG A 207 -8.80 -1.96 12.03
C ARG A 207 -8.78 -3.47 12.26
N GLU A 208 -9.96 -4.09 12.32
CA GLU A 208 -10.08 -5.52 12.58
C GLU A 208 -9.38 -6.40 11.51
N TRP A 209 -9.45 -6.00 10.24
CA TRP A 209 -8.79 -6.66 9.11
C TRP A 209 -8.04 -5.67 8.21
N GLY A 210 -7.01 -6.18 7.53
CA GLY A 210 -6.19 -5.46 6.56
C GLY A 210 -6.93 -5.11 5.27
N MET A 211 -6.44 -4.08 4.59
CA MET A 211 -6.93 -3.62 3.28
C MET A 211 -6.14 -4.19 2.11
N SER A 212 -4.92 -4.65 2.35
CA SER A 212 -4.01 -5.10 1.31
C SER A 212 -3.48 -6.50 1.57
N VAL A 213 -3.09 -7.17 0.50
CA VAL A 213 -2.49 -8.50 0.54
C VAL A 213 -1.36 -8.58 -0.47
N VAL A 214 -0.38 -9.45 -0.19
CA VAL A 214 0.68 -9.80 -1.12
C VAL A 214 0.20 -10.84 -2.12
N GLY A 215 0.46 -10.61 -3.41
CA GLY A 215 0.06 -11.52 -4.48
C GLY A 215 -1.45 -11.68 -4.55
N ASN A 216 -1.92 -12.93 -4.53
CA ASN A 216 -3.35 -13.27 -4.55
C ASN A 216 -3.99 -13.38 -3.14
N GLY A 217 -3.25 -13.06 -2.08
CA GLY A 217 -3.74 -13.18 -0.69
C GLY A 217 -3.68 -14.60 -0.10
N SER A 218 -2.95 -15.51 -0.73
CA SER A 218 -2.66 -16.83 -0.16
C SER A 218 -1.85 -16.70 1.14
N THR A 219 -2.27 -17.44 2.17
CA THR A 219 -1.58 -17.56 3.47
C THR A 219 -0.58 -18.70 3.50
N SER A 220 -0.37 -19.40 2.38
CA SER A 220 0.69 -20.39 2.22
C SER A 220 1.70 -19.96 1.17
N ILE A 221 2.97 -20.31 1.42
CA ILE A 221 4.08 -20.08 0.50
C ILE A 221 3.79 -20.75 -0.84
N GLY A 222 3.43 -22.03 -0.81
CA GLY A 222 3.12 -22.81 -2.02
C GLY A 222 1.99 -22.19 -2.84
N GLY A 223 0.93 -21.67 -2.20
CA GLY A 223 -0.16 -21.00 -2.91
C GLY A 223 0.27 -19.70 -3.59
N LEU A 224 1.10 -18.88 -2.92
CA LEU A 224 1.66 -17.67 -3.52
C LEU A 224 2.57 -18.00 -4.70
N LEU A 225 3.54 -18.89 -4.52
CA LEU A 225 4.51 -19.23 -5.56
C LEU A 225 3.85 -19.92 -6.76
N ARG A 226 2.93 -20.85 -6.52
CA ARG A 226 2.15 -21.50 -7.58
C ARG A 226 1.36 -20.48 -8.39
N SER A 227 0.72 -19.50 -7.73
CA SER A 227 -0.03 -18.46 -8.45
C SER A 227 0.85 -17.66 -9.40
N GLN A 228 2.07 -17.30 -8.98
CA GLN A 228 3.01 -16.55 -9.80
C GLN A 228 3.58 -17.39 -10.94
N HIS A 229 3.88 -18.67 -10.67
CA HIS A 229 4.40 -19.57 -11.69
C HIS A 229 3.37 -19.86 -12.78
N VAL A 230 2.14 -20.22 -12.40
CA VAL A 230 1.03 -20.46 -13.35
C VAL A 230 0.75 -19.21 -14.17
N ALA A 231 0.72 -18.03 -13.55
CA ALA A 231 0.50 -16.78 -14.28
C ALA A 231 1.65 -16.47 -15.25
N THR A 232 2.89 -16.78 -14.89
CA THR A 232 4.05 -16.57 -15.78
C THR A 232 3.95 -17.46 -17.01
N GLN A 233 3.66 -18.75 -16.80
CA GLN A 233 3.51 -19.74 -17.87
C GLN A 233 2.37 -19.35 -18.83
N ALA A 234 1.21 -18.98 -18.29
CA ALA A 234 0.08 -18.52 -19.11
C ALA A 234 0.41 -17.25 -19.90
N ASN A 235 1.06 -16.25 -19.28
CA ASN A 235 1.50 -15.04 -19.97
C ASN A 235 2.44 -15.35 -21.14
N ILE A 236 3.44 -16.20 -20.92
CA ILE A 236 4.41 -16.58 -21.97
C ILE A 236 3.69 -17.34 -23.09
N ALA A 237 2.87 -18.34 -22.76
CA ALA A 237 2.15 -19.13 -23.77
C ALA A 237 1.22 -18.26 -24.63
N LEU A 238 0.45 -17.36 -23.99
CA LEU A 238 -0.45 -16.46 -24.70
C LEU A 238 0.30 -15.46 -25.59
N LEU A 239 1.43 -14.93 -25.12
CA LEU A 239 2.26 -14.03 -25.92
C LEU A 239 2.91 -14.73 -27.11
N SER A 240 3.48 -15.93 -26.89
CA SER A 240 4.08 -16.71 -27.97
C SER A 240 3.07 -17.09 -29.05
N ALA A 241 1.86 -17.49 -28.64
CA ALA A 241 0.78 -17.82 -29.57
C ALA A 241 0.27 -16.58 -30.35
N ALA A 242 0.26 -15.41 -29.71
CA ALA A 242 -0.35 -14.22 -30.30
C ALA A 242 0.62 -13.37 -31.14
N ASP A 243 1.93 -13.41 -30.86
CA ASP A 243 2.95 -12.62 -31.56
C ASP A 243 3.84 -13.48 -32.48
N ASN A 244 3.57 -14.79 -32.60
CA ASN A 244 4.45 -15.78 -33.22
C ASN A 244 5.91 -15.68 -32.72
N ALA A 245 6.09 -15.21 -31.48
CA ALA A 245 7.39 -14.97 -30.88
C ALA A 245 7.84 -16.20 -30.10
N ASP A 246 9.05 -16.70 -30.42
CA ASP A 246 9.70 -17.69 -29.58
C ASP A 246 10.18 -17.03 -28.29
N LEU A 247 9.46 -17.28 -27.18
CA LEU A 247 9.80 -16.79 -25.84
C LEU A 247 10.39 -17.90 -24.96
N SER A 248 10.87 -18.99 -25.56
CA SER A 248 11.48 -20.11 -24.84
C SER A 248 12.80 -19.73 -24.12
N TYR A 249 13.46 -18.66 -24.59
CA TYR A 249 14.72 -18.15 -24.02
C TYR A 249 14.55 -17.40 -22.67
N ILE A 250 13.32 -17.18 -22.21
CA ILE A 250 13.06 -16.46 -20.96
C ILE A 250 13.56 -17.28 -19.77
N ASP A 251 14.48 -16.70 -18.98
CA ASP A 251 14.89 -17.27 -17.70
C ASP A 251 13.78 -17.04 -16.65
N GLN A 252 12.94 -18.07 -16.51
CA GLN A 252 11.88 -18.13 -15.50
C GLN A 252 12.38 -18.57 -14.11
N ASN A 253 13.63 -19.00 -13.98
CA ASN A 253 14.20 -19.44 -12.71
C ASN A 253 15.18 -18.40 -12.14
N PHE A 254 14.98 -17.13 -12.49
CA PHE A 254 15.75 -16.04 -11.93
C PHE A 254 15.61 -15.95 -10.40
N GLN A 255 16.72 -16.14 -9.70
CA GLN A 255 16.86 -16.05 -8.23
C GLN A 255 15.71 -16.70 -7.45
N PRO A 256 15.61 -18.05 -7.46
CA PRO A 256 14.59 -18.77 -6.70
C PRO A 256 14.68 -18.45 -5.21
N GLU A 257 15.86 -18.15 -4.68
CA GLU A 257 16.09 -17.80 -3.28
C GLU A 257 15.31 -16.54 -2.87
N SER A 258 15.41 -15.49 -3.69
CA SER A 258 14.67 -14.24 -3.52
C SER A 258 13.17 -14.46 -3.65
N LEU A 259 12.74 -15.30 -4.60
CA LEU A 259 11.33 -15.60 -4.82
C LEU A 259 10.72 -16.42 -3.67
N GLN A 260 11.46 -17.39 -3.13
CA GLN A 260 11.06 -18.17 -1.94
C GLN A 260 10.90 -17.27 -0.72
N THR A 261 11.86 -16.37 -0.47
CA THR A 261 11.80 -15.39 0.62
C THR A 261 10.61 -14.44 0.46
N TRP A 262 10.34 -13.98 -0.76
CA TRP A 262 9.14 -13.18 -1.06
C TRP A 262 7.85 -13.95 -0.75
N GLY A 263 7.78 -15.23 -1.12
CA GLY A 263 6.63 -16.09 -0.81
C GLY A 263 6.45 -16.30 0.69
N LYS A 264 7.55 -16.51 1.43
CA LYS A 264 7.53 -16.66 2.89
C LYS A 264 7.02 -15.40 3.58
N ARG A 265 7.66 -14.25 3.36
CA ARG A 265 7.26 -12.96 3.95
C ARG A 265 5.84 -12.57 3.52
N GLY A 266 5.49 -12.76 2.24
CA GLY A 266 4.15 -12.47 1.74
C GLY A 266 3.06 -13.31 2.39
N SER A 267 3.33 -14.59 2.66
CA SER A 267 2.35 -15.48 3.30
C SER A 267 2.07 -15.10 4.76
N VAL A 268 3.11 -14.69 5.50
CA VAL A 268 2.98 -14.17 6.88
C VAL A 268 2.16 -12.88 6.90
N ILE A 269 2.51 -11.90 6.05
CA ILE A 269 1.75 -10.66 5.92
C ILE A 269 0.28 -10.96 5.61
N ASN A 270 -0.01 -11.93 4.74
CA ASN A 270 -1.38 -12.29 4.40
C ASN A 270 -2.15 -12.94 5.57
N VAL A 271 -1.47 -13.67 6.46
CA VAL A 271 -2.09 -14.21 7.69
C VAL A 271 -2.43 -13.06 8.63
N GLU A 272 -1.45 -12.21 8.91
CA GLU A 272 -1.61 -11.03 9.77
C GLU A 272 -2.72 -10.12 9.27
N MET A 273 -2.77 -9.83 7.97
CA MET A 273 -3.82 -8.98 7.38
C MET A 273 -5.23 -9.56 7.53
N ARG A 274 -5.40 -10.88 7.70
CA ARG A 274 -6.73 -11.47 7.97
C ARG A 274 -7.19 -11.26 9.41
N ARG A 275 -6.26 -11.01 10.34
CA ARG A 275 -6.49 -10.84 11.78
C ARG A 275 -5.71 -9.64 12.29
N TYR A 276 -5.83 -8.52 11.57
CA TYR A 276 -4.87 -7.42 11.65
C TYR A 276 -4.80 -6.83 13.06
N ARG A 277 -5.94 -6.56 13.69
CA ARG A 277 -5.99 -6.07 15.07
C ARG A 277 -5.36 -7.07 16.04
N GLU A 278 -5.76 -8.33 15.97
CA GLU A 278 -5.23 -9.40 16.84
C GLU A 278 -3.71 -9.51 16.72
N SER A 279 -3.17 -9.51 15.49
CA SER A 279 -1.72 -9.59 15.24
C SER A 279 -0.97 -8.35 15.74
N VAL A 280 -1.53 -7.14 15.58
CA VAL A 280 -0.91 -5.92 16.15
C VAL A 280 -0.89 -5.98 17.67
N LEU A 281 -2.01 -6.31 18.31
CA LEU A 281 -2.10 -6.39 19.78
C LEU A 281 -1.18 -7.48 20.34
N GLY A 282 -1.14 -8.65 19.72
CA GLY A 282 -0.22 -9.73 20.09
C GLY A 282 1.24 -9.31 19.99
N GLY A 283 1.63 -8.63 18.91
CA GLY A 283 2.98 -8.11 18.76
C GLY A 283 3.35 -7.02 19.77
N LEU A 284 2.40 -6.17 20.17
CA LEU A 284 2.64 -5.18 21.23
C LEU A 284 2.83 -5.83 22.61
N VAL A 285 2.13 -6.94 22.89
CA VAL A 285 2.39 -7.72 24.11
C VAL A 285 3.81 -8.32 24.08
N GLU A 286 4.25 -8.83 22.92
CA GLU A 286 5.63 -9.31 22.74
C GLU A 286 6.67 -8.20 22.96
N ASP A 287 6.34 -6.96 22.58
CA ASP A 287 7.17 -5.76 22.81
C ASP A 287 7.15 -5.26 24.27
N GLY A 288 6.37 -5.90 25.15
CA GLY A 288 6.32 -5.57 26.57
C GLY A 288 5.26 -4.55 26.98
N TYR A 289 4.27 -4.27 26.12
CA TYR A 289 3.12 -3.43 26.47
C TYR A 289 2.04 -4.21 27.23
N ILE A 290 1.38 -3.54 28.17
CA ILE A 290 0.16 -4.02 28.82
C ILE A 290 -1.03 -3.49 28.03
N ILE A 291 -1.77 -4.37 27.35
CA ILE A 291 -2.95 -3.97 26.59
C ILE A 291 -4.15 -3.77 27.52
N ILE A 292 -4.78 -2.60 27.44
CA ILE A 292 -5.96 -2.23 28.21
C ILE A 292 -7.05 -1.82 27.22
N ASP A 293 -8.22 -2.45 27.27
CA ASP A 293 -9.34 -1.99 26.43
C ASP A 293 -9.87 -0.64 26.96
N ALA A 294 -9.88 0.36 26.08
CA ALA A 294 -10.35 1.69 26.42
C ALA A 294 -11.88 1.75 26.41
N ASN A 295 -12.45 2.54 27.32
CA ASN A 295 -13.88 2.83 27.31
C ASN A 295 -14.26 3.65 26.08
N ASP A 296 -15.45 3.38 25.56
CA ASP A 296 -16.04 4.20 24.52
C ASP A 296 -16.33 5.61 25.03
N ALA A 297 -16.17 6.60 24.15
CA ALA A 297 -16.57 7.97 24.43
C ALA A 297 -18.10 8.09 24.45
N ASP A 298 -18.61 9.21 24.95
CA ASP A 298 -20.03 9.48 24.86
C ASP A 298 -20.51 9.47 23.39
N ASN A 299 -21.76 9.06 23.16
CA ASN A 299 -22.29 8.92 21.82
C ASN A 299 -22.31 10.25 21.07
N ASP A 300 -22.57 11.37 21.75
CA ASP A 300 -22.65 12.68 21.09
C ASP A 300 -21.26 13.24 20.82
N GLU A 301 -20.28 13.02 21.71
CA GLU A 301 -18.87 13.30 21.45
C GLU A 301 -18.38 12.52 20.21
N SER A 302 -18.70 11.24 20.15
CA SER A 302 -18.31 10.34 19.06
C SER A 302 -18.90 10.78 17.70
N LYS A 303 -20.15 11.25 17.69
CA LYS A 303 -20.79 11.80 16.48
C LYS A 303 -20.12 13.11 16.05
N ALA A 304 -19.89 14.03 16.99
CA ALA A 304 -19.22 15.30 16.72
C ALA A 304 -17.81 15.09 16.13
N VAL A 305 -17.07 14.08 16.60
CA VAL A 305 -15.79 13.68 16.00
C VAL A 305 -15.98 13.24 14.55
N ILE A 306 -16.92 12.34 14.26
CA ILE A 306 -17.16 11.86 12.88
C ILE A 306 -17.51 13.02 11.96
N GLU A 307 -18.42 13.91 12.38
CA GLU A 307 -18.89 15.05 11.59
C GLU A 307 -17.75 16.03 11.33
N SER A 308 -16.99 16.42 12.36
CA SER A 308 -15.85 17.33 12.21
C SER A 308 -14.75 16.78 11.30
N VAL A 309 -14.42 15.49 11.44
CA VAL A 309 -13.43 14.82 10.58
C VAL A 309 -13.93 14.74 9.13
N LYS A 310 -15.20 14.40 8.94
CA LYS A 310 -15.81 14.31 7.62
C LYS A 310 -15.79 15.68 6.92
N ALA A 311 -16.23 16.73 7.60
CA ALA A 311 -16.23 18.10 7.07
C ALA A 311 -14.82 18.56 6.69
N ALA A 312 -13.83 18.39 7.59
CA ALA A 312 -12.44 18.75 7.30
C ALA A 312 -11.88 18.01 6.08
N SER A 313 -12.15 16.71 5.95
CA SER A 313 -11.66 15.91 4.82
C SER A 313 -12.36 16.23 3.50
N GLU A 314 -13.67 16.47 3.51
CA GLU A 314 -14.44 16.82 2.31
C GLU A 314 -14.04 18.20 1.79
N GLU A 315 -13.99 19.22 2.65
CA GLU A 315 -13.58 20.57 2.24
C GLU A 315 -12.13 20.61 1.73
N LEU A 316 -11.21 19.96 2.45
CA LEU A 316 -9.80 19.87 2.04
C LEU A 316 -9.66 19.17 0.69
N TYR A 317 -10.39 18.08 0.46
CA TYR A 317 -10.29 17.33 -0.78
C TYR A 317 -10.93 18.06 -1.96
N THR A 318 -12.08 18.69 -1.77
CA THR A 318 -12.71 19.54 -2.80
C THR A 318 -11.78 20.68 -3.21
N ALA A 319 -11.22 21.41 -2.24
CA ALA A 319 -10.27 22.49 -2.51
C ALA A 319 -8.98 21.99 -3.20
N GLU A 320 -8.51 20.79 -2.87
CA GLU A 320 -7.36 20.15 -3.51
C GLU A 320 -7.65 19.82 -5.00
N CYS A 321 -8.82 19.24 -5.28
CA CYS A 321 -9.26 18.91 -6.64
C CYS A 321 -9.44 20.17 -7.50
N GLU A 322 -10.04 21.22 -6.94
CA GLU A 322 -10.18 22.53 -7.58
C GLU A 322 -8.82 23.16 -7.87
N ALA A 323 -7.90 23.22 -6.89
CA ALA A 323 -6.57 23.78 -7.07
C ALA A 323 -5.74 23.03 -8.12
N ILE A 324 -5.89 21.70 -8.20
CA ILE A 324 -5.27 20.89 -9.26
C ILE A 324 -5.88 21.24 -10.62
N ALA A 325 -7.21 21.31 -10.74
CA ALA A 325 -7.88 21.63 -11.99
C ALA A 325 -7.53 23.05 -12.47
N ASP A 326 -7.41 24.03 -11.56
CA ASP A 326 -7.14 25.43 -11.87
C ASP A 326 -5.65 25.74 -12.07
N SER A 327 -4.76 24.81 -11.73
CA SER A 327 -3.31 25.02 -11.88
C SER A 327 -2.90 25.37 -13.31
N PRO A 328 -1.84 26.17 -13.53
CA PRO A 328 -1.37 26.47 -14.88
C PRO A 328 -0.98 25.21 -15.67
N THR A 329 -1.27 25.22 -16.97
CA THR A 329 -0.75 24.19 -17.88
C THR A 329 0.74 24.43 -18.10
N ILE A 330 1.54 23.42 -17.82
CA ILE A 330 2.99 23.43 -18.03
C ILE A 330 3.37 22.62 -19.27
N SER A 331 4.52 22.90 -19.86
CA SER A 331 5.13 22.16 -20.97
C SER A 331 5.68 20.80 -20.53
N ASP A 332 6.03 19.93 -21.50
CA ASP A 332 6.62 18.63 -21.21
C ASP A 332 8.03 18.72 -20.61
N ALA A 333 8.80 19.75 -20.98
CA ALA A 333 10.10 20.02 -20.39
C ALA A 333 9.98 20.43 -18.91
N GLU A 334 8.99 21.25 -18.58
CA GLU A 334 8.69 21.63 -17.19
C GLU A 334 8.15 20.45 -16.39
N LEU A 335 7.25 19.65 -16.95
CA LEU A 335 6.77 18.43 -16.32
C LEU A 335 7.94 17.48 -16.02
N LYS A 336 8.85 17.30 -16.97
CA LYS A 336 10.04 16.48 -16.80
C LYS A 336 10.94 17.01 -15.67
N LYS A 337 11.18 18.32 -15.64
CA LYS A 337 11.92 19.00 -14.57
C LYS A 337 11.27 18.78 -13.21
N LEU A 338 9.94 18.93 -13.10
CA LEU A 338 9.21 18.66 -11.87
C LEU A 338 9.36 17.19 -11.47
N GLN A 339 9.13 16.23 -12.37
CA GLN A 339 9.26 14.81 -12.06
C GLN A 339 10.64 14.43 -11.51
N ASP A 340 11.70 15.06 -12.02
CA ASP A 340 13.08 14.82 -11.58
C ASP A 340 13.45 15.61 -10.31
N THR A 341 12.63 16.60 -9.90
CA THR A 341 12.82 17.42 -8.70
C THR A 341 12.37 16.66 -7.44
N ARG A 342 13.25 16.54 -6.43
CA ARG A 342 12.95 15.80 -5.19
C ARG A 342 12.05 16.56 -4.23
N ALA A 343 12.32 17.83 -4.00
CA ALA A 343 11.54 18.68 -3.08
C ALA A 343 10.61 19.60 -3.87
N LYS A 344 9.31 19.56 -3.57
CA LYS A 344 8.27 20.30 -4.29
C LYS A 344 7.31 20.99 -3.34
N THR A 345 7.03 22.24 -3.65
CA THR A 345 5.93 22.98 -3.03
C THR A 345 4.57 22.36 -3.39
N LYS A 346 3.55 22.66 -2.59
CA LYS A 346 2.16 22.27 -2.88
C LYS A 346 1.72 22.67 -4.30
N THR A 347 2.01 23.90 -4.72
CA THR A 347 1.67 24.42 -6.06
C THR A 347 2.36 23.64 -7.19
N GLU A 348 3.66 23.34 -7.04
CA GLU A 348 4.39 22.53 -8.02
C GLU A 348 3.82 21.10 -8.13
N ARG A 349 3.38 20.51 -7.01
CA ARG A 349 2.70 19.20 -7.01
C ARG A 349 1.36 19.26 -7.75
N HIS A 350 0.60 20.33 -7.57
CA HIS A 350 -0.67 20.54 -8.30
C HIS A 350 -0.44 20.69 -9.81
N GLN A 351 0.54 21.51 -10.21
CA GLN A 351 0.93 21.67 -11.61
C GLN A 351 1.37 20.34 -12.23
N GLN A 352 2.23 19.58 -11.54
CA GLN A 352 2.64 18.24 -11.99
C GLN A 352 1.42 17.32 -12.12
N ARG A 353 0.51 17.31 -11.14
CA ARG A 353 -0.66 16.45 -11.14
C ARG A 353 -1.62 16.78 -12.28
N LYS A 354 -1.94 18.06 -12.51
CA LYS A 354 -2.75 18.51 -13.65
C LYS A 354 -2.11 18.10 -14.97
N ALA A 355 -0.81 18.34 -15.09
CA ALA A 355 -0.08 17.97 -16.29
C ALA A 355 -0.18 16.46 -16.57
N GLU A 356 0.10 15.61 -15.58
CA GLU A 356 -0.01 14.15 -15.72
C GLU A 356 -1.41 13.67 -16.09
N LEU A 357 -2.46 14.29 -15.53
CA LEU A 357 -3.84 13.96 -15.88
C LEU A 357 -4.17 14.38 -17.31
N SER A 358 -3.81 15.60 -17.70
CA SER A 358 -4.04 16.11 -19.05
C SER A 358 -3.38 15.23 -20.12
N ARG A 359 -2.12 14.78 -19.93
CA ARG A 359 -1.46 13.87 -20.89
C ARG A 359 -2.03 12.46 -20.88
N ARG A 360 -2.54 12.01 -19.73
CA ARG A 360 -3.06 10.65 -19.57
C ARG A 360 -4.43 10.49 -20.22
N TYR A 361 -5.28 11.50 -20.07
CA TYR A 361 -6.67 11.47 -20.50
C TYR A 361 -6.92 12.25 -21.79
N GLU A 362 -5.99 13.13 -22.20
CA GLU A 362 -6.08 13.96 -23.41
C GLU A 362 -7.37 14.81 -23.48
N ILE A 363 -7.86 15.21 -22.30
CA ILE A 363 -9.02 16.09 -22.11
C ILE A 363 -8.68 17.15 -21.06
N ASP A 364 -9.55 18.16 -20.93
CA ASP A 364 -9.45 19.16 -19.89
C ASP A 364 -9.57 18.52 -18.49
N VAL A 365 -8.69 18.96 -17.60
CA VAL A 365 -8.65 18.46 -16.22
C VAL A 365 -9.67 19.20 -15.38
N THR A 366 -10.74 18.51 -15.01
CA THR A 366 -11.78 18.99 -14.10
C THR A 366 -11.61 18.40 -12.69
N PRO A 367 -12.21 18.99 -11.65
CA PRO A 367 -12.20 18.39 -10.31
C PRO A 367 -12.75 16.95 -10.30
N ASP A 368 -13.83 16.68 -11.04
CA ASP A 368 -14.41 15.32 -11.19
C ASP A 368 -13.41 14.33 -11.82
N LEU A 369 -12.59 14.77 -12.78
CA LEU A 369 -11.54 13.92 -13.36
C LEU A 369 -10.47 13.56 -12.31
N VAL A 370 -10.07 14.53 -11.48
CA VAL A 370 -9.11 14.30 -10.39
C VAL A 370 -9.67 13.25 -9.42
N GLU A 371 -10.93 13.41 -9.01
CA GLU A 371 -11.60 12.49 -8.09
C GLU A 371 -11.67 11.06 -8.63
N LYS A 372 -12.08 10.91 -9.89
CA LYS A 372 -12.14 9.60 -10.56
C LYS A 372 -10.76 8.95 -10.68
N ASP A 373 -9.74 9.70 -11.11
CA ASP A 373 -8.39 9.13 -11.23
C ASP A 373 -7.83 8.68 -9.86
N ASP A 374 -8.10 9.44 -8.79
CA ASP A 374 -7.71 9.08 -7.42
C ASP A 374 -8.37 7.78 -6.94
N ASP A 375 -9.58 7.48 -7.42
CA ASP A 375 -10.31 6.24 -7.15
C ASP A 375 -9.90 5.07 -8.08
N GLY A 376 -8.90 5.27 -8.93
CA GLY A 376 -8.35 4.23 -9.79
C GLY A 376 -9.11 4.03 -11.10
N TRP A 377 -9.71 5.09 -11.64
CA TRP A 377 -10.49 5.05 -12.87
C TRP A 377 -9.67 4.67 -14.11
N TYR A 378 -8.45 5.20 -14.27
CA TYR A 378 -7.65 4.93 -15.46
C TYR A 378 -7.35 3.44 -15.72
N PRO A 379 -6.94 2.63 -14.72
CA PRO A 379 -6.88 1.17 -14.88
C PRO A 379 -8.18 0.51 -15.36
N GLN A 380 -9.34 0.98 -14.90
CA GLN A 380 -10.65 0.46 -15.33
C GLN A 380 -10.92 0.80 -16.80
N LEU A 381 -10.70 2.06 -17.18
CA LEU A 381 -10.83 2.51 -18.58
C LEU A 381 -9.90 1.74 -19.51
N ARG A 382 -8.63 1.53 -19.11
CA ARG A 382 -7.71 0.72 -19.92
C ARG A 382 -8.21 -0.70 -20.08
N MET A 383 -8.67 -1.34 -19.01
CA MET A 383 -9.22 -2.70 -19.11
C MET A 383 -10.45 -2.74 -20.03
N HIS A 384 -11.35 -1.76 -19.92
CA HIS A 384 -12.53 -1.65 -20.77
C HIS A 384 -12.16 -1.42 -22.24
N TYR A 385 -11.23 -0.50 -22.52
CA TYR A 385 -10.73 -0.24 -23.87
C TYR A 385 -10.19 -1.52 -24.52
N TYR A 386 -9.32 -2.27 -23.84
CA TYR A 386 -8.77 -3.50 -24.40
C TYR A 386 -9.77 -4.66 -24.45
N LEU A 387 -10.89 -4.59 -23.73
CA LEU A 387 -12.00 -5.53 -23.85
C LEU A 387 -12.93 -5.17 -25.02
N THR A 388 -12.82 -3.96 -25.58
CA THR A 388 -13.71 -3.44 -26.62
C THR A 388 -12.90 -2.88 -27.80
N LEU A 389 -12.87 -1.56 -27.96
CA LEU A 389 -12.31 -0.82 -29.11
C LEU A 389 -10.83 -1.14 -29.37
N GLY A 390 -10.08 -1.34 -28.30
CA GLY A 390 -8.64 -1.51 -28.33
C GLY A 390 -8.15 -2.94 -28.39
N ARG A 391 -9.05 -3.91 -28.52
CA ARG A 391 -8.74 -5.34 -28.35
C ARG A 391 -7.63 -5.83 -29.29
N GLU A 392 -7.59 -5.31 -30.52
CA GLU A 392 -6.57 -5.63 -31.53
C GLU A 392 -5.16 -5.16 -31.13
N PHE A 393 -5.04 -4.07 -30.36
CA PHE A 393 -3.76 -3.52 -29.93
C PHE A 393 -3.18 -4.19 -28.67
N LEU A 394 -3.97 -5.02 -27.98
CA LEU A 394 -3.61 -5.59 -26.68
C LEU A 394 -2.36 -6.49 -26.78
N THR A 395 -2.34 -7.38 -27.76
CA THR A 395 -1.22 -8.31 -27.96
C THR A 395 0.09 -7.55 -28.18
N ASN A 396 0.10 -6.57 -29.09
CA ASN A 396 1.28 -5.77 -29.37
C ASN A 396 1.76 -4.99 -28.13
N ARG A 397 0.82 -4.46 -27.32
CA ARG A 397 1.14 -3.77 -26.07
C ARG A 397 1.79 -4.70 -25.06
N ASP A 398 1.26 -5.89 -24.85
CA ASP A 398 1.80 -6.85 -23.89
C ASP A 398 3.15 -7.40 -24.38
N ALA A 399 3.31 -7.67 -25.67
CA ALA A 399 4.57 -8.09 -26.29
C ALA A 399 5.67 -7.03 -26.12
N LYS A 400 5.39 -5.76 -26.45
CA LYS A 400 6.31 -4.63 -26.21
C LYS A 400 6.72 -4.52 -24.75
N ARG A 401 5.76 -4.69 -23.84
CA ARG A 401 6.03 -4.62 -22.39
C ARG A 401 6.88 -5.79 -21.91
N ALA A 402 6.60 -7.00 -22.37
CA ALA A 402 7.39 -8.18 -22.08
C ALA A 402 8.83 -8.01 -22.59
N LYS A 403 9.00 -7.57 -23.84
CA LYS A 403 10.32 -7.27 -24.43
C LYS A 403 11.11 -6.25 -23.62
N ALA A 404 10.49 -5.12 -23.25
CA ALA A 404 11.15 -4.11 -22.42
C ALA A 404 11.57 -4.64 -21.02
N GLN A 405 10.77 -5.52 -20.41
CA GLN A 405 11.12 -6.16 -19.15
C GLN A 405 12.28 -7.16 -19.31
N LEU A 406 12.32 -7.90 -20.43
CA LEU A 406 13.38 -8.85 -20.75
C LEU A 406 14.70 -8.13 -21.04
N GLU A 407 14.68 -7.05 -21.81
CA GLU A 407 15.86 -6.22 -22.07
C GLU A 407 16.43 -5.64 -20.77
N ALA A 408 15.58 -5.05 -19.92
CA ALA A 408 16.00 -4.53 -18.63
C ALA A 408 16.51 -5.61 -17.65
N GLY A 409 16.02 -6.85 -17.81
CA GLY A 409 16.38 -7.98 -16.98
C GLY A 409 17.55 -8.81 -17.51
N GLN A 410 18.04 -8.53 -18.73
CA GLN A 410 18.96 -9.40 -19.49
C GLN A 410 18.38 -10.83 -19.59
N ASN A 411 17.18 -10.96 -20.16
CA ASN A 411 16.38 -12.19 -20.32
C ASN A 411 15.86 -12.84 -19.03
N SER A 412 16.30 -12.40 -17.85
CA SER A 412 15.73 -12.82 -16.56
C SER A 412 14.49 -12.00 -16.20
N ILE A 413 13.45 -12.66 -15.69
CA ILE A 413 12.23 -11.99 -15.23
C ILE A 413 11.99 -12.18 -13.73
N TRP A 414 11.54 -11.11 -13.07
CA TRP A 414 10.92 -11.24 -11.75
C TRP A 414 9.43 -11.53 -11.90
N LYS A 415 9.02 -12.79 -11.69
CA LYS A 415 7.65 -13.28 -11.95
C LYS A 415 6.54 -12.32 -11.45
N PRO A 416 6.53 -11.84 -10.19
CA PRO A 416 5.50 -10.90 -9.73
C PRO A 416 5.39 -9.60 -10.53
N ASP A 417 6.51 -9.04 -10.98
CA ASP A 417 6.50 -7.78 -11.74
C ASP A 417 6.15 -8.02 -13.21
N PHE A 418 6.58 -9.15 -13.78
CA PHE A 418 6.20 -9.59 -15.12
C PHE A 418 4.70 -9.81 -15.22
N ASN A 419 4.13 -10.63 -14.31
CA ASN A 419 2.70 -10.94 -14.29
C ASN A 419 1.81 -9.70 -14.14
N LYS A 420 2.15 -8.80 -13.21
CA LYS A 420 1.43 -7.52 -13.03
C LYS A 420 1.52 -6.59 -14.23
N GLY A 421 2.51 -6.79 -15.09
CA GLY A 421 2.71 -6.01 -16.29
C GLY A 421 1.70 -6.33 -17.39
N GLN A 422 1.29 -7.59 -17.48
CA GLN A 422 0.45 -8.10 -18.57
C GLN A 422 -1.04 -7.91 -18.30
N MET A 423 -1.82 -7.73 -19.37
CA MET A 423 -3.27 -7.59 -19.31
C MET A 423 -4.01 -8.60 -20.18
N LEU A 424 -3.35 -9.21 -21.16
CA LEU A 424 -3.93 -10.18 -22.08
C LEU A 424 -4.69 -11.31 -21.37
N PRO A 425 -4.15 -12.00 -20.35
CA PRO A 425 -4.91 -13.04 -19.66
C PRO A 425 -6.13 -12.50 -18.90
N SER A 426 -6.06 -11.26 -18.40
CA SER A 426 -7.18 -10.65 -17.68
C SER A 426 -8.32 -10.34 -18.64
N VAL A 427 -8.03 -9.80 -19.82
CA VAL A 427 -9.02 -9.52 -20.87
C VAL A 427 -9.62 -10.82 -21.39
N LEU A 428 -8.80 -11.81 -21.76
CA LEU A 428 -9.29 -13.12 -22.23
C LEU A 428 -10.20 -13.79 -21.19
N LEU A 429 -9.87 -13.67 -19.90
CA LEU A 429 -10.73 -14.19 -18.83
C LEU A 429 -12.09 -13.50 -18.78
N LEU A 430 -12.14 -12.17 -19.01
CA LEU A 430 -13.41 -11.44 -19.06
C LEU A 430 -14.23 -11.77 -20.32
N GLU A 431 -13.55 -12.02 -21.44
CA GLU A 431 -14.16 -12.52 -22.70
C GLU A 431 -14.78 -13.90 -22.50
N GLU A 432 -14.04 -14.84 -21.89
CA GLU A 432 -14.52 -16.20 -21.59
C GLU A 432 -15.72 -16.20 -20.64
N LEU A 433 -15.75 -15.26 -19.69
CA LEU A 433 -16.89 -15.05 -18.79
C LEU A 433 -18.09 -14.36 -19.47
N ASN A 434 -17.99 -14.01 -20.75
CA ASN A 434 -18.99 -13.29 -21.54
C ASN A 434 -19.51 -12.03 -20.82
N LEU A 435 -18.61 -11.30 -20.13
CA LEU A 435 -19.01 -10.23 -19.21
C LEU A 435 -19.83 -9.12 -19.90
N LEU A 436 -19.47 -8.76 -21.13
CA LEU A 436 -20.16 -7.70 -21.89
C LEU A 436 -21.57 -8.10 -22.33
N GLN A 437 -21.87 -9.39 -22.49
CA GLN A 437 -23.20 -9.85 -22.86
C GLN A 437 -24.23 -9.53 -21.76
N LEU A 438 -23.79 -9.39 -20.51
CA LEU A 438 -24.63 -8.99 -19.39
C LEU A 438 -25.14 -7.55 -19.50
N LEU A 439 -24.55 -6.74 -20.39
CA LEU A 439 -24.91 -5.34 -20.62
C LEU A 439 -25.79 -5.14 -21.86
N THR A 440 -26.40 -6.22 -22.38
CA THR A 440 -27.27 -6.13 -23.56
C THR A 440 -28.46 -5.21 -23.29
N PRO A 441 -28.63 -4.11 -24.04
CA PRO A 441 -29.72 -3.16 -23.83
C PRO A 441 -31.11 -3.82 -23.87
N GLY A 442 -32.00 -3.41 -22.97
CA GLY A 442 -33.38 -3.92 -22.91
C GLY A 442 -33.55 -5.30 -22.26
N VAL A 443 -32.46 -6.00 -21.93
CA VAL A 443 -32.52 -7.29 -21.23
C VAL A 443 -32.54 -7.07 -19.72
N ARG A 444 -33.58 -7.57 -19.05
CA ARG A 444 -33.64 -7.62 -17.59
C ARG A 444 -33.06 -8.94 -17.09
N LEU A 445 -31.98 -8.87 -16.32
CA LEU A 445 -31.33 -10.03 -15.72
C LEU A 445 -31.79 -10.20 -14.28
N ARG A 446 -32.36 -11.36 -13.95
CA ARG A 446 -32.66 -11.77 -12.58
C ARG A 446 -31.65 -12.82 -12.13
N GLY A 447 -31.37 -12.84 -10.83
CA GLY A 447 -30.47 -13.84 -10.26
C GLY A 447 -30.93 -15.28 -10.49
N SER A 448 -32.23 -15.51 -10.69
CA SER A 448 -32.81 -16.84 -10.96
C SER A 448 -32.73 -17.27 -12.43
N ASP A 449 -32.37 -16.37 -13.35
CA ASP A 449 -32.35 -16.71 -14.77
C ASP A 449 -31.23 -17.73 -15.04
N GLU A 450 -31.50 -18.68 -15.93
CA GLU A 450 -30.60 -19.81 -16.24
C GLU A 450 -29.19 -19.33 -16.63
N LYS A 451 -29.10 -18.37 -17.55
CA LYS A 451 -27.82 -17.76 -17.97
C LYS A 451 -27.03 -17.13 -16.82
N MET A 452 -27.71 -16.56 -15.82
CA MET A 452 -27.05 -15.99 -14.66
C MET A 452 -26.52 -17.08 -13.71
N GLN A 453 -27.24 -18.20 -13.59
CA GLN A 453 -26.77 -19.36 -12.82
C GLN A 453 -25.59 -20.05 -13.51
N GLU A 454 -25.62 -20.19 -14.84
CA GLU A 454 -24.49 -20.68 -15.64
C GLU A 454 -23.26 -19.79 -15.48
N PHE A 455 -23.44 -18.47 -15.59
CA PHE A 455 -22.38 -17.48 -15.32
C PHE A 455 -21.79 -17.63 -13.92
N LYS A 456 -22.63 -17.79 -12.88
CA LYS A 456 -22.15 -18.03 -11.52
C LYS A 456 -21.38 -19.35 -11.42
N ALA A 457 -21.85 -20.42 -12.03
CA ALA A 457 -21.17 -21.71 -12.04
C ALA A 457 -19.79 -21.62 -12.71
N LEU A 458 -19.71 -20.92 -13.85
CA LEU A 458 -18.46 -20.67 -14.56
C LEU A 458 -17.49 -19.82 -13.73
N ALA A 459 -17.97 -18.73 -13.12
CA ALA A 459 -17.17 -17.88 -12.24
C ALA A 459 -16.66 -18.64 -10.99
N LEU A 460 -17.47 -19.54 -10.43
CA LEU A 460 -17.07 -20.40 -9.31
C LEU A 460 -16.00 -21.42 -9.73
N LYS A 461 -16.17 -22.05 -10.89
CA LYS A 461 -15.18 -22.97 -11.48
C LYS A 461 -13.82 -22.29 -11.67
N HIS A 462 -13.82 -21.03 -12.12
CA HIS A 462 -12.60 -20.26 -12.37
C HIS A 462 -12.19 -19.30 -11.24
N ARG A 463 -12.75 -19.44 -10.03
CA ARG A 463 -12.57 -18.48 -8.91
C ARG A 463 -11.10 -18.17 -8.56
N TYR A 464 -10.22 -19.16 -8.63
CA TYR A 464 -8.79 -18.95 -8.33
C TYR A 464 -8.08 -18.18 -9.45
N VAL A 465 -8.47 -18.41 -10.71
CA VAL A 465 -7.95 -17.67 -11.87
C VAL A 465 -8.43 -16.22 -11.81
N ILE A 466 -9.72 -16.00 -11.54
CA ILE A 466 -10.31 -14.67 -11.29
C ILE A 466 -9.58 -13.96 -10.16
N LYS A 467 -9.31 -14.65 -9.05
CA LYS A 467 -8.57 -14.07 -7.92
C LYS A 467 -7.13 -13.71 -8.30
N ASN A 468 -6.45 -14.53 -9.10
CA ASN A 468 -5.06 -14.28 -9.49
C ASN A 468 -4.91 -13.08 -10.43
N TYR A 469 -5.79 -12.93 -11.43
CA TYR A 469 -5.66 -11.91 -12.46
C TYR A 469 -6.44 -10.62 -12.17
N LEU A 470 -7.65 -10.74 -11.61
CA LEU A 470 -8.54 -9.60 -11.37
C LEU A 470 -8.55 -9.16 -9.89
N ASN A 471 -7.92 -9.94 -9.00
CA ASN A 471 -7.98 -9.76 -7.55
C ASN A 471 -9.42 -9.72 -7.00
N VAL A 472 -10.35 -10.44 -7.64
CA VAL A 472 -11.75 -10.56 -7.21
C VAL A 472 -11.94 -11.90 -6.52
N SER A 473 -12.47 -11.88 -5.29
CA SER A 473 -12.82 -13.10 -4.56
C SER A 473 -14.24 -13.53 -4.91
N ILE A 474 -14.40 -14.74 -5.44
CA ILE A 474 -15.68 -15.35 -5.76
C ILE A 474 -15.95 -16.50 -4.79
N SER A 475 -17.15 -16.54 -4.20
CA SER A 475 -17.59 -17.58 -3.27
C SER A 475 -19.04 -17.97 -3.54
N GLU A 476 -19.44 -19.16 -3.07
CA GLU A 476 -20.78 -19.70 -3.28
C GLU A 476 -21.89 -18.84 -2.65
N LYS A 477 -21.54 -18.08 -1.59
CA LYS A 477 -22.41 -17.14 -0.90
C LYS A 477 -22.80 -15.93 -1.75
N LEU A 478 -22.02 -15.60 -2.79
CA LEU A 478 -22.35 -14.50 -3.68
C LEU A 478 -23.47 -14.89 -4.65
N THR A 479 -24.43 -13.98 -4.87
CA THR A 479 -25.43 -14.13 -5.92
C THR A 479 -24.79 -13.90 -7.30
N PRO A 480 -25.39 -14.41 -8.40
CA PRO A 480 -24.90 -14.13 -9.74
C PRO A 480 -24.74 -12.63 -10.03
N ILE A 481 -25.70 -11.81 -9.60
CA ILE A 481 -25.68 -10.35 -9.77
C ILE A 481 -24.51 -9.75 -8.97
N ALA A 482 -24.26 -10.19 -7.74
CA ALA A 482 -23.14 -9.69 -6.94
C ALA A 482 -21.78 -10.04 -7.58
N ILE A 483 -21.66 -11.22 -8.21
CA ILE A 483 -20.47 -11.61 -8.97
C ILE A 483 -20.32 -10.70 -10.19
N ALA A 484 -21.38 -10.50 -10.97
CA ALA A 484 -21.38 -9.63 -12.15
C ALA A 484 -20.97 -8.20 -11.79
N GLN A 485 -21.58 -7.59 -10.77
CA GLN A 485 -21.23 -6.23 -10.31
C GLN A 485 -19.75 -6.12 -9.90
N LYS A 486 -19.20 -7.13 -9.20
CA LYS A 486 -17.77 -7.14 -8.82
C LYS A 486 -16.82 -7.18 -10.02
N LEU A 487 -17.21 -7.89 -11.09
CA LEU A 487 -16.41 -8.01 -12.31
C LEU A 487 -16.59 -6.79 -13.23
N LEU A 488 -17.81 -6.28 -13.39
CA LEU A 488 -18.11 -5.05 -14.15
C LEU A 488 -17.43 -3.82 -13.55
N ALA A 489 -17.30 -3.75 -12.22
CA ALA A 489 -16.52 -2.70 -11.56
C ALA A 489 -15.03 -2.69 -11.96
N LYS A 490 -14.49 -3.75 -12.60
CA LYS A 490 -13.12 -3.75 -13.13
C LYS A 490 -12.96 -3.01 -14.45
N ILE A 491 -14.08 -2.69 -15.11
CA ILE A 491 -14.14 -2.00 -16.40
C ILE A 491 -15.01 -0.74 -16.32
N ASP A 492 -15.27 -0.23 -15.11
CA ASP A 492 -16.10 0.96 -14.86
C ASP A 492 -17.54 0.83 -15.39
N LEU A 493 -18.10 -0.38 -15.30
CA LEU A 493 -19.49 -0.64 -15.67
C LEU A 493 -20.25 -1.21 -14.47
N LYS A 494 -21.59 -1.14 -14.53
CA LYS A 494 -22.49 -1.73 -13.52
C LYS A 494 -23.78 -2.18 -14.17
N LEU A 495 -24.44 -3.17 -13.57
CA LEU A 495 -25.85 -3.45 -13.87
C LEU A 495 -26.72 -2.41 -13.17
N ASN A 496 -27.77 -1.95 -13.84
CA ASN A 496 -28.74 -1.01 -13.28
C ASN A 496 -29.93 -1.73 -12.65
#